data_AF-A0A535SU39-F1
#
_entry.id   AF-A0A535SU39-F1
#
_cell.length_a   1.000
_cell.length_b   1.000
_cell.length_c   1.000
_cell.angle_alpha   90.00
_cell.angle_beta   90.00
_cell.angle_gamma   90.00
#
_symmetry.space_group_name_H-M   'P 1'
#
loop_
_entity.id
_entity.type
_entity.pdbx_description
1 polymer ?
#
loop_
_entity_poly.entity_id
_entity_poly.type
_entity_poly.pdbx_seq_one_letter_code
_entity_poly.pdbx_strand_id
1 'polypeptide(L)' 'MSQAATREEATRSERRRQELVQAAFNQIAERGFEGLRTRDVAAEVGVNIATLHYYFPTKEA' A
#
# COMPACT_ATOMS: atom_id res chain seq x y z
N MET A 1 -0.32 -5.90 29.12
CA MET A 1 0.50 -5.54 27.94
C MET A 1 -0.11 -6.00 26.60
N SER A 2 -1.19 -6.80 26.57
CA SER A 2 -1.68 -7.43 25.32
C SER A 2 -2.47 -6.51 24.37
N GLN A 3 -3.37 -5.65 24.85
CA GLN A 3 -4.22 -4.84 23.96
C GLN A 3 -3.51 -3.66 23.26
N ALA A 4 -2.45 -3.11 23.86
CA ALA A 4 -1.72 -1.97 23.28
C ALA A 4 -0.96 -2.36 22.00
N ALA A 5 -0.29 -3.53 22.00
CA ALA A 5 0.47 -4.03 20.86
C ALA A 5 -0.41 -4.30 19.63
N THR A 6 -1.60 -4.89 19.81
CA THR A 6 -2.55 -5.14 18.72
C THR A 6 -3.06 -3.85 18.09
N ARG A 7 -3.30 -2.81 18.90
CA ARG A 7 -3.73 -1.50 18.40
C ARG A 7 -2.62 -0.80 17.63
N GLU A 8 -1.38 -0.84 18.13
CA GLU A 8 -0.22 -0.31 17.42
C GLU A 8 -0.02 -1.00 16.07
N GLU A 9 -0.13 -2.33 16.04
CA GLU A 9 -0.04 -3.10 14.79
C GLU A 9 -1.14 -2.72 13.79
N ALA A 10 -2.39 -2.62 14.23
CA ALA A 10 -3.49 -2.16 13.39
C ALA A 10 -3.25 -0.75 12.83
N THR A 11 -2.75 0.20 13.65
CA THR A 11 -2.44 1.55 13.16
C THR A 11 -1.28 1.58 12.17
N ARG A 12 -0.28 0.71 12.36
CA ARG A 12 0.82 0.55 11.40
C ARG A 12 0.32 -0.02 10.08
N SER A 13 -0.58 -1.00 10.16
CA SER A 13 -1.23 -1.61 9.00
C SER A 13 -2.02 -0.58 8.20
N GLU A 14 -2.84 0.24 8.86
CA GLU A 14 -3.63 1.29 8.18
C GLU A 14 -2.75 2.38 7.57
N ARG A 15 -1.69 2.82 8.27
CA ARG A 15 -0.73 3.79 7.71
C ARG A 15 -0.09 3.25 6.44
N ARG A 16 0.32 1.98 6.46
CA ARG A 16 0.93 1.33 5.29
C ARG A 16 -0.04 1.24 4.12
N ARG A 17 -1.30 0.92 4.39
CA ARG A 17 -2.37 0.92 3.39
C ARG A 17 -2.53 2.30 2.74
N GLN A 18 -2.51 3.36 3.54
CA GLN A 18 -2.62 4.75 3.05
C GLN A 18 -1.41 5.17 2.22
N GLU A 19 -0.19 4.83 2.64
CA GLU A 19 1.04 5.07 1.85
C GLU A 19 0.95 4.45 0.45
N LEU A 20 0.47 3.20 0.36
CA LEU A 20 0.28 2.49 -0.91
C LEU A 20 -0.76 3.16 -1.81
N VAL A 21 -1.88 3.61 -1.24
CA VAL A 21 -2.92 4.33 -2.00
C VAL A 21 -2.38 5.66 -2.52
N GLN A 22 -1.64 6.41 -1.69
CA GLN A 22 -1.08 7.70 -2.08
C GLN A 22 -0.06 7.54 -3.21
N ALA A 23 0.84 6.55 -3.12
CA ALA A 23 1.80 6.25 -4.17
C ALA A 23 1.09 5.86 -5.48
N ALA A 24 0.08 4.99 -5.43
CA ALA A 24 -0.70 4.64 -6.62
C ALA A 24 -1.40 5.87 -7.24
N PHE A 25 -1.99 6.74 -6.41
CA PHE A 25 -2.61 7.97 -6.86
C PHE A 25 -1.62 8.90 -7.57
N ASN A 26 -0.43 9.10 -7.00
CA ASN A 26 0.62 9.93 -7.59
C ASN A 26 1.05 9.39 -8.96
N GLN A 27 1.25 8.07 -9.07
CA GLN A 27 1.63 7.47 -10.36
C GLN A 27 0.55 7.61 -11.42
N ILE A 28 -0.73 7.45 -11.05
CA ILE A 28 -1.84 7.68 -11.97
C ILE A 28 -1.89 9.16 -12.39
N ALA A 29 -1.69 10.09 -11.46
CA ALA A 29 -1.70 11.52 -11.74
C ALA A 29 -0.56 11.93 -12.68
N GLU A 30 0.63 11.33 -12.55
CA GLU A 30 1.79 11.64 -13.38
C GLU A 30 1.77 10.96 -14.75
N ARG A 31 1.30 9.70 -14.83
CA ARG A 31 1.54 8.81 -15.98
C ARG A 31 0.26 8.20 -16.56
N GLY A 32 -0.90 8.53 -16.00
CA GLY A 32 -2.18 7.92 -16.34
C GLY A 32 -2.32 6.50 -15.79
N PHE A 33 -3.55 5.97 -15.89
CA PHE A 33 -3.88 4.64 -15.39
C PHE A 33 -3.12 3.51 -16.09
N GLU A 34 -2.90 3.61 -17.41
CA GLU A 34 -2.14 2.62 -18.19
C GLU A 34 -0.66 2.53 -17.75
N GLY A 35 -0.12 3.63 -17.22
CA GLY A 35 1.23 3.74 -16.69
C GLY A 35 1.41 3.14 -15.30
N LEU A 36 0.31 2.80 -14.60
CA LEU A 36 0.37 2.25 -13.25
C LEU A 36 0.98 0.85 -13.23
N ARG A 37 1.96 0.63 -12.34
CA ARG A 37 2.56 -0.69 -12.09
C ARG A 37 2.59 -0.93 -10.58
N THR A 38 1.93 -1.97 -10.11
CA THR A 38 1.87 -2.32 -8.68
C THR A 38 3.25 -2.56 -8.05
N ARG A 39 4.20 -3.08 -8.82
CA ARG A 39 5.60 -3.20 -8.38
C ARG A 39 6.26 -1.85 -8.08
N ASP A 40 5.94 -0.81 -8.84
CA ASP A 40 6.56 0.51 -8.70
C ASP A 40 5.94 1.23 -7.50
N VAL A 41 4.63 1.07 -7.29
CA VAL A 41 3.92 1.52 -6.07
C VAL A 41 4.53 0.88 -4.82
N ALA A 42 4.77 -0.44 -4.84
CA ALA A 42 5.40 -1.15 -3.72
C ALA A 42 6.83 -0.62 -3.46
N ALA A 43 7.61 -0.40 -4.51
CA ALA A 43 8.96 0.13 -4.42
C ALA A 43 8.99 1.55 -3.84
N GLU A 44 8.07 2.43 -4.24
CA GLU A 44 7.95 3.81 -3.74
C GLU A 44 7.70 3.86 -2.23
N VAL A 45 6.89 2.95 -1.71
CA VAL A 45 6.58 2.82 -0.27
C VAL A 45 7.64 2.02 0.50
N GLY A 46 8.62 1.42 -0.19
CA GLY A 46 9.66 0.60 0.43
C GLY A 46 9.13 -0.73 0.98
N VAL A 47 8.16 -1.35 0.29
CA VAL A 47 7.65 -2.69 0.58
C VAL A 47 7.88 -3.64 -0.59
N ASN A 48 7.89 -4.93 -0.30
CA ASN A 48 7.86 -5.92 -1.36
C ASN A 48 6.44 -6.03 -1.95
N ILE A 49 6.34 -6.58 -3.17
CA ILE A 49 5.08 -6.75 -3.87
C ILE A 49 4.10 -7.70 -3.16
N ALA A 50 4.60 -8.70 -2.43
CA ALA A 50 3.76 -9.61 -1.65
C ALA A 50 3.06 -8.90 -0.48
N THR A 51 3.73 -7.93 0.16
CA THR A 51 3.16 -7.06 1.19
C THR A 51 2.08 -6.16 0.60
N LEU A 52 2.29 -5.62 -0.61
CA LEU A 52 1.22 -4.89 -1.30
C LEU A 52 0.00 -5.80 -1.53
N HIS A 53 0.20 -7.01 -2.03
CA HIS A 53 -0.89 -7.98 -2.24
C HIS A 53 -1.59 -8.43 -0.95
N TYR A 54 -0.92 -8.37 0.20
CA TYR A 54 -1.58 -8.59 1.49
C TYR A 54 -2.65 -7.51 1.78
N TYR A 55 -2.38 -6.24 1.42
CA TYR A 55 -3.34 -5.14 1.58
C TYR A 55 -4.38 -5.09 0.46
N PHE A 56 -3.97 -5.43 -0.76
CA PHE A 56 -4.79 -5.34 -1.98
C PHE A 56 -4.72 -6.67 -2.74
N PRO A 57 -5.48 -7.69 -2.31
CA PRO A 57 -5.41 -9.04 -2.87
C PRO A 57 -5.88 -9.12 -4.32
N THR A 58 -6.74 -8.20 -4.78
CA THR A 58 -7.14 -8.09 -6.17
C THR A 58 -6.99 -6.66 -6.68
N LYS A 59 -6.80 -6.51 -7.98
CA LYS A 59 -6.70 -5.21 -8.65
C LYS A 59 -8.03 -4.43 -8.66
N GLU A 60 -9.13 -5.10 -8.27
CA GLU A 60 -10.52 -4.61 -8.30
C GLU A 60 -11.09 -4.32 -6.90
N ALA A 61 -10.31 -4.54 -5.82
CA ALA A 61 -10.74 -4.34 -4.44
C ALA A 61 -10.50 -2.91 -3.93
#